data_AF-A0AAU9ISC3-F1
#
_entry.id   AF-A0AAU9ISC3-F1
#
_cell.length_a   1.000
_cell.length_b   1.000
_cell.length_c   1.000
_cell.angle_alpha   90.00
_cell.angle_beta   90.00
_cell.angle_gamma   90.00
#
_symmetry.space_group_name_H-M   'P 1'
#
loop_
_entity.id
_entity.type
_entity.pdbx_description
1 polymer ?
#
loop_
_entity_poly.entity_id
_entity_poly.type
_entity_poly.pdbx_seq_one_letter_code
_entity_poly.pdbx_strand_id
1 'polypeptide(L)'
;MNGVTPTNCNSCTNGCVRNTSCNVCDDPLCSICSGFLVGLCTQCILNASGTPCICNLGYYWDLTSNKCLPCDHSCETCTSSTSGDCIVCASGFYMYLEWCVDKCPDGFIESGSLCVENDPFIFYLSFDTLVGVVFDKQSKIPALTGNSTAFYPNYDEFDPIAALYRGFYFNGVSSVMHLPVYTGYSSPVLSFGDSFTFSIWVNIENGFGTIVSKQDLLYNPIFSLQLAGGAVIVSLNFKTSRLNSFLYLQSLESYEWSHIAFKAEYSNLKQTKISLYLNGNLDHESNIGSDYFEDSKTDITFTLGAEKGSSGYKNHFQGFIYDIKGYKSVKSILALVMPAAQCTENCKACLTNGVCIPNCLISQYWIGPEYNKCSKCSSGCLSCRDSNEFCNLCANPKCVSCYDFTVQSCLECASGASNTTNCQCDHSLAGNIFFTI
;
A
#
# COMPACT_ATOMS: atom_id res chain seq x y z
N MET A 1 -5.65 -63.49 15.54
CA MET A 1 -7.12 -63.54 15.65
C MET A 1 -7.57 -62.32 16.43
N ASN A 2 -8.65 -61.71 15.95
CA ASN A 2 -9.15 -60.37 16.23
C ASN A 2 -9.19 -60.00 17.73
N GLY A 3 -8.47 -58.93 18.09
CA GLY A 3 -8.61 -58.26 19.37
C GLY A 3 -9.94 -57.52 19.42
N VAL A 4 -10.85 -58.04 20.25
CA VAL A 4 -12.15 -57.42 20.50
C VAL A 4 -11.92 -56.12 21.25
N THR A 5 -12.21 -54.99 20.61
CA THR A 5 -12.34 -53.71 21.30
C THR A 5 -13.50 -53.84 22.30
N PRO A 6 -13.30 -53.56 23.61
CA PRO A 6 -14.37 -53.68 24.59
C PRO A 6 -15.44 -52.62 24.28
N THR A 7 -16.62 -53.06 23.89
CA THR A 7 -17.77 -52.18 23.64
C THR A 7 -18.60 -51.92 24.90
N ASN A 8 -18.17 -52.45 26.06
CA ASN A 8 -18.87 -52.25 27.33
C ASN A 8 -17.95 -52.50 28.53
N CYS A 9 -17.94 -51.61 29.53
CA CYS A 9 -17.14 -51.75 30.76
C CYS A 9 -17.37 -53.08 31.51
N ASN A 10 -18.56 -53.66 31.33
CA ASN A 10 -19.03 -54.87 31.99
C ASN A 10 -18.23 -56.14 31.64
N SER A 11 -17.38 -56.12 30.61
CA SER A 11 -16.53 -57.26 30.22
C SER A 11 -15.08 -57.13 30.68
N CYS A 12 -14.72 -56.07 31.42
CA CYS A 12 -13.35 -55.80 31.86
C CYS A 12 -13.02 -56.49 33.18
N THR A 13 -12.04 -57.40 33.19
CA THR A 13 -11.61 -58.14 34.39
C THR A 13 -11.08 -57.26 35.52
N ASN A 14 -10.47 -56.12 35.18
CA ASN A 14 -9.80 -55.22 36.14
C ASN A 14 -10.58 -53.90 36.38
N GLY A 15 -11.82 -53.81 35.91
CA GLY A 15 -12.64 -52.59 35.98
C GLY A 15 -12.29 -51.55 34.91
N CYS A 16 -13.08 -50.48 34.85
CA CYS A 16 -12.85 -49.36 33.96
C CYS A 16 -13.43 -48.04 34.52
N VAL A 17 -12.93 -46.90 34.02
CA VAL A 17 -13.53 -45.57 34.24
C VAL A 17 -14.29 -45.08 33.00
N ARG A 18 -14.00 -45.64 31.82
CA ARG A 18 -14.60 -45.27 30.53
C ARG A 18 -15.20 -46.48 29.82
N ASN A 19 -16.36 -46.29 29.18
CA ASN A 19 -17.08 -47.39 28.53
C ASN A 19 -16.36 -48.00 27.30
N THR A 20 -15.31 -47.33 26.80
CA THR A 20 -14.57 -47.69 25.58
C THR A 20 -13.19 -48.30 25.86
N SER A 21 -12.78 -48.45 27.12
CA SER A 21 -11.46 -49.02 27.47
C SER A 21 -11.47 -49.75 28.81
N CYS A 22 -10.79 -50.90 28.91
CA CYS A 22 -10.60 -51.62 30.19
C CYS A 22 -9.43 -51.03 31.00
N ASN A 23 -9.50 -49.72 31.27
CA ASN A 23 -8.50 -48.97 32.01
C ASN A 23 -9.16 -48.19 33.15
N VAL A 24 -8.60 -48.34 34.35
CA VAL A 24 -9.10 -47.69 35.58
C VAL A 24 -8.46 -46.32 35.85
N CYS A 25 -7.46 -45.93 35.07
CA CYS A 25 -6.86 -44.61 35.18
C CYS A 25 -7.80 -43.54 34.61
N ASP A 26 -7.90 -42.41 35.33
CA ASP A 26 -8.75 -41.28 34.96
C ASP A 26 -8.22 -40.51 33.73
N ASP A 27 -6.89 -40.41 33.59
CA ASP A 27 -6.25 -39.83 32.41
C ASP A 27 -6.31 -40.83 31.22
N PRO A 28 -6.94 -40.47 30.08
CA PRO A 28 -7.08 -41.36 28.92
C PRO A 28 -5.74 -41.74 28.27
N LEU A 29 -4.73 -40.90 28.46
CA LEU A 29 -3.38 -41.10 27.94
C LEU A 29 -2.50 -41.88 28.91
N CYS A 30 -3.05 -42.36 30.02
CA CYS A 30 -2.31 -43.10 31.04
C CYS A 30 -2.51 -44.60 30.92
N SER A 31 -1.43 -45.37 30.75
CA SER A 31 -1.47 -46.84 30.74
C SER A 31 -1.36 -47.45 32.14
N ILE A 32 -0.62 -46.82 33.06
CA ILE A 32 -0.45 -47.25 34.46
C ILE A 32 -0.50 -46.04 35.38
N CYS A 33 -1.34 -46.09 36.40
CA CYS A 33 -1.49 -45.06 37.42
C CYS A 33 -1.34 -45.64 38.83
N SER A 34 -0.86 -44.82 39.78
CA SER A 34 -0.73 -45.17 41.19
C SER A 34 -2.03 -44.95 42.00
N GLY A 35 -3.10 -44.48 41.36
CA GLY A 35 -4.43 -44.31 41.94
C GLY A 35 -5.44 -43.74 40.94
N PHE A 36 -6.70 -43.64 41.34
CA PHE A 36 -7.83 -43.30 40.47
C PHE A 36 -8.06 -41.78 40.28
N LEU A 37 -7.21 -40.93 40.88
CA LEU A 37 -7.35 -39.47 40.82
C LEU A 37 -6.42 -38.86 39.76
N VAL A 38 -6.79 -37.67 39.28
CA VAL A 38 -6.01 -36.86 38.33
C VAL A 38 -4.56 -36.68 38.84
N GLY A 39 -3.59 -36.79 37.94
CA GLY A 39 -2.16 -36.54 38.25
C GLY A 39 -1.40 -37.71 38.85
N LEU A 40 -2.02 -38.88 39.02
CA LEU A 40 -1.38 -40.11 39.51
C LEU A 40 -0.86 -41.02 38.39
N CYS A 41 -0.69 -40.50 37.17
CA CYS A 41 -0.17 -41.31 36.08
C CYS A 41 1.33 -41.58 36.25
N THR A 42 1.71 -42.85 36.22
CA THR A 42 3.11 -43.29 36.32
C THR A 42 3.68 -43.74 34.98
N GLN A 43 2.82 -44.11 34.02
CA GLN A 43 3.25 -44.50 32.68
C GLN A 43 2.20 -44.08 31.65
N CYS A 44 2.60 -43.30 30.65
CA CYS A 44 1.72 -42.91 29.54
C CYS A 44 1.51 -44.09 28.56
N ILE A 45 0.52 -43.97 27.68
CA ILE A 45 0.34 -44.87 26.54
C ILE A 45 1.44 -44.66 25.49
N LEU A 46 1.50 -45.56 24.49
CA LEU A 46 2.42 -45.41 23.36
C LEU A 46 2.24 -44.05 22.67
N ASN A 47 3.36 -43.40 22.34
CA ASN A 47 3.43 -42.08 21.71
C ASN A 47 2.86 -40.94 22.57
N ALA A 48 2.83 -41.10 23.90
CA ALA A 48 2.56 -40.02 24.85
C ALA A 48 3.67 -39.92 25.90
N SER A 49 3.87 -38.72 26.46
CA SER A 49 4.85 -38.45 27.51
C SER A 49 4.43 -37.25 28.37
N GLY A 50 5.14 -37.02 29.48
CA GLY A 50 4.88 -35.91 30.41
C GLY A 50 4.02 -36.28 31.62
N THR A 51 3.79 -35.29 32.49
CA THR A 51 2.92 -35.37 33.68
C THR A 51 2.14 -34.06 33.83
N PRO A 52 0.85 -33.97 33.44
CA PRO A 52 0.00 -35.03 32.88
C PRO A 52 0.47 -35.54 31.50
N CYS A 53 0.00 -36.71 31.09
CA CYS A 53 0.39 -37.30 29.80
C CYS A 53 -0.22 -36.49 28.65
N ILE A 54 0.59 -36.21 27.62
CA ILE A 54 0.16 -35.58 26.37
C ILE A 54 0.73 -36.40 25.22
N CYS A 55 0.02 -36.52 24.09
CA CYS A 55 0.59 -37.13 22.90
C CYS A 55 1.89 -36.39 22.50
N ASN A 56 2.89 -37.14 22.08
CA ASN A 56 4.17 -36.61 21.63
C ASN A 56 3.99 -35.77 20.36
N LEU A 57 4.94 -34.87 20.07
CA LEU A 57 4.96 -34.13 18.80
C LEU A 57 4.85 -35.11 17.60
N GLY A 58 4.05 -34.72 16.62
CA GLY A 58 3.67 -35.55 15.47
C GLY A 58 2.54 -36.54 15.76
N TYR A 59 1.89 -36.49 16.93
CA TYR A 59 0.74 -37.34 17.27
C TYR A 59 -0.41 -36.56 17.91
N TYR A 60 -1.64 -36.96 17.60
CA TYR A 60 -2.87 -36.42 18.22
C TYR A 60 -3.68 -37.52 18.92
N TRP A 61 -4.50 -37.12 19.89
CA TRP A 61 -5.38 -38.04 20.61
C TRP A 61 -6.65 -38.32 19.83
N ASP A 62 -6.82 -39.57 19.39
CA ASP A 62 -8.06 -40.02 18.76
C ASP A 62 -8.99 -40.66 19.79
N LEU A 63 -10.14 -40.02 20.02
CA LEU A 63 -11.16 -40.46 20.98
C LEU A 63 -11.82 -41.79 20.59
N THR A 64 -11.80 -42.15 19.30
CA THR A 64 -12.47 -43.37 18.81
C THR A 64 -11.64 -44.61 19.10
N SER A 65 -10.34 -44.55 18.81
CA SER A 65 -9.40 -45.65 19.04
C SER A 65 -8.75 -45.62 20.42
N ASN A 66 -8.92 -44.52 21.18
CA ASN A 66 -8.25 -44.26 22.44
C ASN A 66 -6.71 -44.39 22.31
N LYS A 67 -6.12 -43.79 21.26
CA LYS A 67 -4.67 -43.83 21.00
C LYS A 67 -4.15 -42.48 20.51
N CYS A 68 -2.85 -42.26 20.72
CA CYS A 68 -2.11 -41.23 20.02
C CYS A 68 -1.80 -41.72 18.60
N LEU A 69 -2.48 -41.16 17.60
CA LEU A 69 -2.30 -41.46 16.18
C LEU A 69 -1.41 -40.41 15.51
N PRO A 70 -0.65 -40.77 14.47
CA PRO A 70 0.25 -39.83 13.82
C PRO A 70 -0.52 -38.71 13.12
N CYS A 71 0.02 -37.51 13.18
CA CYS A 71 -0.36 -36.38 12.33
C CYS A 71 -0.02 -36.65 10.86
N ASP A 72 -0.50 -35.80 9.96
CA ASP A 72 0.07 -35.72 8.62
C ASP A 72 1.57 -35.39 8.71
N HIS A 73 2.37 -35.95 7.79
CA HIS A 73 3.83 -35.77 7.76
C HIS A 73 4.29 -34.31 7.65
N SER A 74 3.45 -33.43 7.09
CA SER A 74 3.70 -31.99 6.97
C SER A 74 3.46 -31.24 8.28
N CYS A 75 2.90 -31.89 9.30
CA CYS A 75 2.42 -31.28 10.54
C CYS A 75 3.13 -31.80 11.80
N GLU A 76 3.63 -30.88 12.61
CA GLU A 76 4.27 -31.18 13.90
C GLU A 76 3.25 -31.26 15.05
N THR A 77 2.21 -30.43 15.03
CA THR A 77 1.12 -30.46 16.02
C THR A 77 -0.23 -30.37 15.33
N CYS A 78 -1.09 -31.37 15.49
CA CYS A 78 -2.39 -31.47 14.83
C CYS A 78 -3.53 -31.83 15.80
N THR A 79 -4.78 -31.59 15.40
CA THR A 79 -5.98 -32.07 16.11
C THR A 79 -6.60 -33.31 15.48
N SER A 80 -6.22 -33.64 14.24
CA SER A 80 -6.62 -34.86 13.53
C SER A 80 -5.54 -35.32 12.55
N SER A 81 -5.75 -36.48 11.92
CA SER A 81 -4.84 -37.01 10.89
C SER A 81 -4.92 -36.27 9.55
N THR A 82 -5.81 -35.29 9.39
CA THR A 82 -5.97 -34.56 8.12
C THR A 82 -4.99 -33.40 8.00
N SER A 83 -4.54 -33.10 6.79
CA SER A 83 -3.59 -32.03 6.51
C SER A 83 -4.13 -30.61 6.82
N GLY A 84 -5.44 -30.44 6.91
CA GLY A 84 -6.11 -29.16 7.21
C GLY A 84 -6.34 -28.90 8.70
N ASP A 85 -6.03 -29.86 9.57
CA ASP A 85 -6.19 -29.75 11.02
C ASP A 85 -4.84 -29.51 11.73
N CYS A 86 -3.91 -28.87 11.02
CA CYS A 86 -2.57 -28.61 11.52
C CYS A 86 -2.47 -27.27 12.25
N ILE A 87 -1.89 -27.30 13.45
CA ILE A 87 -1.64 -26.11 14.27
C ILE A 87 -0.22 -25.58 14.03
N VAL A 88 0.77 -26.47 13.92
CA VAL A 88 2.18 -26.13 13.72
C VAL A 88 2.78 -27.02 12.65
N CYS A 89 3.35 -26.43 11.60
CA CYS A 89 4.00 -27.15 10.52
C CYS A 89 5.33 -27.76 10.95
N ALA A 90 5.63 -28.95 10.43
CA ALA A 90 6.93 -29.57 10.61
C ALA A 90 8.05 -28.76 9.94
N SER A 91 9.28 -28.94 10.43
CA SER A 91 10.46 -28.29 9.85
C SER A 91 10.56 -28.57 8.34
N GLY A 92 10.70 -27.52 7.53
CA GLY A 92 10.74 -27.60 6.07
C GLY A 92 9.37 -27.45 5.38
N PHE A 93 8.29 -27.26 6.15
CA PHE A 93 6.97 -26.91 5.66
C PHE A 93 6.54 -25.53 6.16
N TYR A 94 5.63 -24.90 5.44
CA TYR A 94 5.14 -23.55 5.68
C TYR A 94 3.62 -23.56 5.83
N MET A 95 3.09 -22.83 6.81
CA MET A 95 1.66 -22.69 7.01
C MET A 95 1.07 -21.79 5.92
N TYR A 96 0.12 -22.34 5.16
CA TYR A 96 -0.71 -21.65 4.19
C TYR A 96 -2.18 -21.89 4.52
N LEU A 97 -2.86 -20.84 4.99
CA LEU A 97 -4.20 -20.95 5.60
C LEU A 97 -4.16 -21.91 6.82
N GLU A 98 -4.72 -23.11 6.69
CA GLU A 98 -4.76 -24.15 7.73
C GLU A 98 -3.95 -25.41 7.33
N TRP A 99 -3.13 -25.29 6.28
CA TRP A 99 -2.44 -26.42 5.64
C TRP A 99 -0.94 -26.18 5.66
N CYS A 100 -0.16 -27.25 5.80
CA CYS A 100 1.29 -27.18 5.69
C CYS A 100 1.75 -27.60 4.29
N VAL A 101 2.50 -26.73 3.62
CA VAL A 101 2.99 -26.95 2.25
C VAL A 101 4.51 -26.91 2.23
N ASP A 102 5.14 -27.74 1.39
CA ASP A 102 6.60 -27.80 1.22
C ASP A 102 7.14 -26.62 0.38
N LYS A 103 6.25 -25.97 -0.38
CA LYS A 103 6.52 -24.76 -1.13
C LYS A 103 5.31 -23.83 -1.05
N CYS A 104 5.54 -22.55 -0.79
CA CYS A 104 4.46 -21.56 -0.82
C CYS A 104 3.82 -21.49 -2.22
N PRO A 105 2.47 -21.42 -2.30
CA PRO A 105 1.77 -21.23 -3.57
C PRO A 105 2.23 -19.96 -4.27
N ASP A 106 2.10 -19.93 -5.59
CA ASP A 106 2.45 -18.75 -6.37
C ASP A 106 1.67 -17.52 -5.87
N GLY A 107 2.36 -16.40 -5.69
CA GLY A 107 1.81 -15.19 -5.05
C GLY A 107 2.07 -15.06 -3.56
N PHE A 108 2.73 -16.04 -2.94
CA PHE A 108 3.20 -16.01 -1.55
C PHE A 108 4.72 -16.21 -1.50
N ILE A 109 5.37 -15.66 -0.48
CA ILE A 109 6.79 -15.86 -0.18
C ILE A 109 6.95 -16.48 1.22
N GLU A 110 8.07 -17.17 1.42
CA GLU A 110 8.43 -17.78 2.69
C GLU A 110 8.87 -16.69 3.69
N SER A 111 8.24 -16.67 4.86
CA SER A 111 8.63 -15.79 5.98
C SER A 111 8.55 -16.57 7.29
N GLY A 112 9.71 -17.02 7.79
CA GLY A 112 9.75 -17.95 8.91
C GLY A 112 9.09 -19.28 8.56
N SER A 113 8.07 -19.69 9.34
CA SER A 113 7.28 -20.91 9.12
C SER A 113 5.94 -20.65 8.43
N LEU A 114 5.74 -19.47 7.85
CA LEU A 114 4.48 -19.05 7.22
C LEU A 114 4.68 -18.73 5.73
N CYS A 115 3.65 -18.99 4.94
CA CYS A 115 3.50 -18.39 3.61
C CYS A 115 2.81 -17.04 3.75
N VAL A 116 3.53 -15.96 3.50
CA VAL A 116 2.99 -14.60 3.52
C VAL A 116 2.75 -14.13 2.10
N GLU A 117 1.71 -13.32 1.87
CA GLU A 117 1.42 -12.77 0.54
C GLU A 117 2.67 -12.02 0.05
N ASN A 118 3.12 -12.32 -1.17
CA ASN A 118 4.17 -11.56 -1.83
C ASN A 118 3.62 -10.15 -2.01
N ASP A 119 4.19 -9.15 -1.32
CA ASP A 119 3.60 -7.82 -1.27
C ASP A 119 3.33 -7.30 -2.69
N PRO A 120 2.05 -7.19 -3.11
CA PRO A 120 1.68 -6.84 -4.47
C PRO A 120 1.82 -5.33 -4.70
N PHE A 121 2.38 -4.58 -3.74
CA PHE A 121 2.71 -3.18 -3.91
C PHE A 121 3.77 -3.02 -5.00
N ILE A 122 3.43 -2.27 -6.04
CA ILE A 122 4.28 -2.13 -7.23
C ILE A 122 4.58 -0.70 -7.62
N PHE A 123 3.89 0.26 -7.04
CA PHE A 123 4.06 1.65 -7.43
C PHE A 123 3.75 2.56 -6.26
N TYR A 124 4.71 3.42 -5.92
CA TYR A 124 4.50 4.47 -4.92
C TYR A 124 5.16 5.78 -5.35
N LEU A 125 4.39 6.64 -5.99
CA LEU A 125 4.86 7.98 -6.33
C LEU A 125 4.44 8.94 -5.21
N SER A 126 5.42 9.45 -4.48
CA SER A 126 5.25 10.41 -3.39
C SER A 126 5.87 11.74 -3.81
N PHE A 127 5.13 12.84 -3.65
CA PHE A 127 5.58 14.18 -4.07
C PHE A 127 6.21 14.95 -2.90
N ASP A 128 7.18 14.33 -2.23
CA ASP A 128 7.88 14.85 -1.05
C ASP A 128 9.33 15.32 -1.35
N THR A 129 9.63 15.59 -2.61
CA THR A 129 10.98 15.95 -3.10
C THR A 129 10.98 17.27 -3.86
N LEU A 130 12.17 17.79 -4.16
CA LEU A 130 12.42 19.02 -4.91
C LEU A 130 13.29 18.74 -6.16
N VAL A 131 13.05 17.61 -6.82
CA VAL A 131 13.80 17.17 -8.01
C VAL A 131 12.87 16.99 -9.21
N GLY A 132 13.40 17.24 -10.41
CA GLY A 132 12.61 17.12 -11.65
C GLY A 132 12.39 15.68 -12.14
N VAL A 133 12.99 14.68 -11.48
CA VAL A 133 12.69 13.27 -11.73
C VAL A 133 12.36 12.59 -10.41
N VAL A 134 11.07 12.32 -10.21
CA VAL A 134 10.56 11.66 -9.02
C VAL A 134 10.54 10.16 -9.27
N PHE A 135 11.41 9.41 -8.60
CA PHE A 135 11.40 7.95 -8.67
C PHE A 135 10.32 7.41 -7.75
N ASP A 136 9.48 6.53 -8.28
CA ASP A 136 8.57 5.77 -7.43
C ASP A 136 9.38 4.94 -6.41
N LYS A 137 8.91 4.89 -5.16
CA LYS A 137 9.65 4.32 -4.03
C LYS A 137 9.77 2.79 -4.13
N GLN A 138 8.91 2.14 -4.90
CA GLN A 138 8.79 0.68 -5.01
C GLN A 138 9.56 0.11 -6.22
N SER A 139 9.17 0.48 -7.44
CA SER A 139 9.70 -0.09 -8.69
C SER A 139 10.78 0.77 -9.35
N LYS A 140 11.11 1.93 -8.78
CA LYS A 140 12.08 2.90 -9.33
C LYS A 140 11.72 3.39 -10.74
N ILE A 141 10.44 3.49 -11.03
CA ILE A 141 9.87 4.12 -12.22
C ILE A 141 10.10 5.64 -12.11
N PRO A 142 10.82 6.25 -13.06
CA PRO A 142 11.11 7.68 -13.04
C PRO A 142 9.94 8.47 -13.63
N ALA A 143 9.35 9.39 -12.85
CA ALA A 143 8.37 10.35 -13.33
C ALA A 143 9.05 11.71 -13.54
N LEU A 144 9.13 12.16 -14.79
CA LEU A 144 9.68 13.46 -15.17
C LEU A 144 8.66 14.57 -14.91
N THR A 145 9.08 15.68 -14.30
CA THR A 145 8.30 16.91 -14.20
C THR A 145 8.49 17.76 -15.46
N GLY A 146 7.41 18.31 -16.00
CA GLY A 146 7.49 19.21 -17.14
C GLY A 146 8.23 18.60 -18.33
N ASN A 147 9.17 19.35 -18.89
CA ASN A 147 9.93 18.95 -20.09
C ASN A 147 11.41 18.67 -19.82
N SER A 148 11.89 18.85 -18.58
CA SER A 148 13.31 18.75 -18.25
C SER A 148 13.54 18.22 -16.84
N THR A 149 14.79 17.95 -16.47
CA THR A 149 15.13 17.56 -15.10
C THR A 149 15.38 18.76 -14.18
N ALA A 150 15.38 19.98 -14.71
CA ALA A 150 15.45 21.21 -13.91
C ALA A 150 14.10 21.40 -13.21
N PHE A 151 14.11 21.84 -11.96
CA PHE A 151 12.89 21.93 -11.16
C PHE A 151 12.98 23.00 -10.07
N TYR A 152 13.61 22.71 -8.92
CA TYR A 152 13.78 23.69 -7.85
C TYR A 152 15.25 24.15 -7.77
N PRO A 153 15.54 25.46 -7.66
CA PRO A 153 14.59 26.59 -7.57
C PRO A 153 14.09 27.12 -8.93
N ASN A 154 14.61 26.58 -10.04
CA ASN A 154 14.38 27.09 -11.38
C ASN A 154 13.34 26.25 -12.13
N TYR A 155 12.06 26.50 -11.85
CA TYR A 155 10.95 25.79 -12.48
C TYR A 155 10.85 26.17 -13.95
N ASP A 156 10.57 25.20 -14.81
CA ASP A 156 10.09 25.46 -16.16
C ASP A 156 8.56 25.69 -16.18
N GLU A 157 8.02 26.17 -17.31
CA GLU A 157 6.59 26.52 -17.40
C GLU A 157 5.65 25.30 -17.36
N PHE A 158 6.17 24.10 -17.57
CA PHE A 158 5.43 22.83 -17.58
C PHE A 158 5.57 22.06 -16.27
N ASP A 159 6.42 22.53 -15.36
CA ASP A 159 6.55 21.92 -14.05
C ASP A 159 5.29 22.12 -13.19
N PRO A 160 4.92 21.13 -12.38
CA PRO A 160 4.10 21.39 -11.20
C PRO A 160 4.92 22.12 -10.13
N ILE A 161 4.25 22.80 -9.21
CA ILE A 161 4.89 23.56 -8.13
C ILE A 161 4.94 22.69 -6.88
N ALA A 162 6.13 22.51 -6.28
CA ALA A 162 6.24 21.75 -5.05
C ALA A 162 5.70 22.52 -3.85
N ALA A 163 4.93 21.85 -2.99
CA ALA A 163 4.33 22.43 -1.79
C ALA A 163 4.63 21.54 -0.56
N LEU A 164 5.36 22.09 0.40
CA LEU A 164 5.74 21.38 1.62
C LEU A 164 4.50 20.78 2.33
N TYR A 165 4.56 19.46 2.57
CA TYR A 165 3.50 18.63 3.16
C TYR A 165 2.22 18.44 2.31
N ARG A 166 2.15 19.03 1.12
CA ARG A 166 0.95 19.03 0.26
C ARG A 166 1.18 18.44 -1.13
N GLY A 167 2.37 17.88 -1.38
CA GLY A 167 2.70 17.26 -2.65
C GLY A 167 3.02 18.29 -3.73
N PHE A 168 2.61 17.98 -4.97
CA PHE A 168 2.82 18.83 -6.14
C PHE A 168 1.52 19.47 -6.60
N TYR A 169 1.57 20.76 -6.94
CA TYR A 169 0.45 21.55 -7.44
C TYR A 169 0.54 21.74 -8.95
N PHE A 170 -0.53 21.38 -9.66
CA PHE A 170 -0.68 21.57 -11.09
C PHE A 170 -1.47 22.85 -11.37
N ASN A 171 -1.00 23.65 -12.32
CA ASN A 171 -1.48 25.02 -12.51
C ASN A 171 -2.77 25.16 -13.35
N GLY A 172 -3.31 24.08 -13.92
CA GLY A 172 -4.48 24.13 -14.80
C GLY A 172 -4.25 24.68 -16.20
N VAL A 173 -3.01 24.99 -16.57
CA VAL A 173 -2.64 25.64 -17.83
C VAL A 173 -1.66 24.82 -18.65
N SER A 174 -0.56 24.38 -18.03
CA SER A 174 0.59 23.76 -18.70
C SER A 174 1.22 22.64 -17.89
N SER A 175 1.05 22.61 -16.56
CA SER A 175 1.70 21.64 -15.69
C SER A 175 1.39 20.21 -16.13
N VAL A 176 2.43 19.38 -16.25
CA VAL A 176 2.30 17.97 -16.63
C VAL A 176 3.49 17.19 -16.07
N MET A 177 3.27 15.92 -15.76
CA MET A 177 4.36 14.97 -15.51
C MET A 177 4.24 13.77 -16.45
N HIS A 178 5.37 13.13 -16.74
CA HIS A 178 5.45 12.00 -17.65
C HIS A 178 6.10 10.80 -16.97
N LEU A 179 5.40 9.67 -16.99
CA LEU A 179 5.98 8.36 -16.68
C LEU A 179 6.49 7.73 -17.99
N PRO A 180 7.40 6.74 -17.94
CA PRO A 180 7.93 6.10 -19.14
C PRO A 180 6.80 5.51 -20.02
N VAL A 181 6.94 5.52 -21.35
CA VAL A 181 8.19 5.71 -22.11
C VAL A 181 8.40 7.16 -22.59
N TYR A 182 9.57 7.72 -22.34
CA TYR A 182 10.00 9.02 -22.86
C TYR A 182 11.51 9.06 -23.12
N THR A 183 12.02 10.16 -23.70
CA THR A 183 13.43 10.28 -24.11
C THR A 183 14.39 9.92 -22.96
N GLY A 184 15.21 8.89 -23.18
CA GLY A 184 16.20 8.41 -22.19
C GLY A 184 15.67 7.36 -21.20
N TYR A 185 14.36 7.10 -21.15
CA TYR A 185 13.76 6.13 -20.22
C TYR A 185 12.68 5.27 -20.91
N SER A 186 13.02 4.00 -21.14
CA SER A 186 12.10 2.99 -21.71
C SER A 186 11.63 1.93 -20.71
N SER A 187 12.17 1.92 -19.50
CA SER A 187 11.89 0.95 -18.44
C SER A 187 12.33 1.51 -17.08
N PRO A 188 11.70 1.13 -15.95
CA PRO A 188 10.50 0.29 -15.84
C PRO A 188 9.22 1.04 -16.25
N VAL A 189 8.26 0.31 -16.82
CA VAL A 189 6.93 0.85 -17.21
C VAL A 189 5.88 0.28 -16.27
N LEU A 190 5.00 1.12 -15.74
CA LEU A 190 3.90 0.68 -14.89
C LEU A 190 2.82 0.02 -15.75
N SER A 191 2.52 -1.24 -15.49
CA SER A 191 1.37 -1.95 -16.06
C SER A 191 0.56 -2.66 -14.97
N PHE A 192 -0.76 -2.69 -15.16
CA PHE A 192 -1.69 -3.38 -14.27
C PHE A 192 -2.20 -4.68 -14.92
N GLY A 193 -2.45 -5.69 -14.08
CA GLY A 193 -3.09 -6.94 -14.49
C GLY A 193 -4.61 -6.82 -14.57
N ASP A 194 -5.28 -7.95 -14.72
CA ASP A 194 -6.74 -8.07 -14.68
C ASP A 194 -7.34 -7.85 -13.29
N SER A 195 -6.55 -8.05 -12.23
CA SER A 195 -6.87 -7.68 -10.85
C SER A 195 -5.84 -6.69 -10.31
N PHE A 196 -6.29 -5.55 -9.79
CA PHE A 196 -5.40 -4.52 -9.25
C PHE A 196 -6.15 -3.51 -8.36
N THR A 197 -5.37 -2.74 -7.61
CA THR A 197 -5.86 -1.56 -6.88
C THR A 197 -5.03 -0.34 -7.22
N PHE A 198 -5.69 0.78 -7.48
CA PHE A 198 -5.07 2.09 -7.65
C PHE A 198 -5.65 3.07 -6.64
N SER A 199 -4.80 3.94 -6.10
CA SER A 199 -5.16 4.93 -5.07
C SER A 199 -4.40 6.23 -5.32
N ILE A 200 -5.08 7.35 -5.11
CA ILE A 200 -4.53 8.69 -5.29
C ILE A 200 -5.17 9.66 -4.30
N TRP A 201 -4.36 10.58 -3.78
CA TRP A 201 -4.82 11.72 -2.99
C TRP A 201 -4.77 12.99 -3.83
N VAL A 202 -5.90 13.70 -3.94
CA VAL A 202 -6.01 14.95 -4.70
C VAL A 202 -6.72 16.03 -3.91
N ASN A 203 -6.41 17.28 -4.19
CA ASN A 203 -7.19 18.44 -3.79
C ASN A 203 -7.45 19.28 -5.04
N ILE A 204 -8.71 19.41 -5.44
CA ILE A 204 -9.05 20.02 -6.72
C ILE A 204 -9.40 21.51 -6.53
N GLU A 205 -8.90 22.39 -7.39
CA GLU A 205 -9.33 23.80 -7.41
C GLU A 205 -10.32 24.07 -8.55
N ASN A 206 -10.21 23.29 -9.64
CA ASN A 206 -11.07 23.34 -10.80
C ASN A 206 -11.79 21.99 -10.99
N GLY A 207 -13.09 22.04 -11.25
CA GLY A 207 -13.91 20.85 -11.52
C GLY A 207 -13.71 20.23 -12.90
N PHE A 208 -12.74 20.69 -13.69
CA PHE A 208 -12.40 20.18 -15.01
C PHE A 208 -10.91 19.88 -15.12
N GLY A 209 -10.56 18.88 -15.93
CA GLY A 209 -9.18 18.53 -16.26
C GLY A 209 -8.87 17.04 -16.09
N THR A 210 -7.67 16.64 -16.47
CA THR A 210 -7.21 15.25 -16.42
C THR A 210 -6.18 15.09 -15.32
N ILE A 211 -6.51 14.32 -14.28
CA ILE A 211 -5.59 14.05 -13.15
C ILE A 211 -4.55 13.01 -13.59
N VAL A 212 -5.02 11.92 -14.21
CA VAL A 212 -4.20 10.79 -14.66
C VAL A 212 -4.63 10.38 -16.05
N SER A 213 -3.69 10.17 -16.96
CA SER A 213 -3.96 9.66 -18.31
C SER A 213 -2.90 8.65 -18.73
N LYS A 214 -3.33 7.44 -19.07
CA LYS A 214 -2.54 6.45 -19.79
C LYS A 214 -3.24 6.16 -21.11
N GLN A 215 -2.59 6.52 -22.21
CA GLN A 215 -3.14 6.47 -23.57
C GLN A 215 -2.28 5.64 -24.50
N ASP A 216 -2.88 5.07 -25.53
CA ASP A 216 -2.14 4.52 -26.67
C ASP A 216 -1.68 5.62 -27.64
N LEU A 217 -0.93 5.24 -28.69
CA LEU A 217 -0.44 6.16 -29.72
C LEU A 217 -1.54 6.89 -30.53
N LEU A 218 -2.78 6.41 -30.46
CA LEU A 218 -3.93 7.05 -31.09
C LEU A 218 -4.73 7.91 -30.10
N TYR A 219 -4.16 8.17 -28.92
CA TYR A 219 -4.75 8.96 -27.84
C TYR A 219 -6.00 8.33 -27.20
N ASN A 220 -6.27 7.04 -27.44
CA ASN A 220 -7.36 6.35 -26.76
C ASN A 220 -6.96 6.05 -25.31
N PRO A 221 -7.83 6.31 -24.32
CA PRO A 221 -7.52 6.00 -22.94
C PRO A 221 -7.46 4.47 -22.76
N ILE A 222 -6.38 4.02 -22.12
CA ILE A 222 -6.23 2.69 -21.53
C ILE A 222 -6.74 2.74 -20.09
N PHE A 223 -6.27 3.75 -19.36
CA PHE A 223 -6.68 4.08 -18.01
C PHE A 223 -6.65 5.61 -17.86
N SER A 224 -7.72 6.23 -17.39
CA SER A 224 -7.70 7.66 -17.07
C SER A 224 -8.62 8.02 -15.90
N LEU A 225 -8.25 9.13 -15.25
CA LEU A 225 -9.01 9.79 -14.19
C LEU A 225 -9.20 11.25 -14.59
N GLN A 226 -10.43 11.62 -14.93
CA GLN A 226 -10.78 12.96 -15.44
C GLN A 226 -11.87 13.61 -14.57
N LEU A 227 -11.91 14.94 -14.57
CA LEU A 227 -12.92 15.74 -13.91
C LEU A 227 -13.83 16.41 -14.95
N ALA A 228 -15.14 16.34 -14.72
CA ALA A 228 -16.14 17.05 -15.51
C ALA A 228 -17.21 17.64 -14.58
N GLY A 229 -17.16 18.96 -14.34
CA GLY A 229 -18.05 19.62 -13.40
C GLY A 229 -17.90 19.13 -11.96
N GLY A 230 -16.69 18.70 -11.58
CA GLY A 230 -16.35 18.14 -10.26
C GLY A 230 -16.59 16.64 -10.14
N ALA A 231 -17.42 16.03 -10.99
CA ALA A 231 -17.60 14.59 -11.05
C ALA A 231 -16.32 13.91 -11.58
N VAL A 232 -15.93 12.79 -10.97
CA VAL A 232 -14.75 12.05 -11.41
C VAL A 232 -15.18 10.96 -12.39
N ILE A 233 -14.58 10.97 -13.57
CA ILE A 233 -14.78 10.00 -14.63
C ILE A 233 -13.57 9.08 -14.66
N VAL A 234 -13.78 7.81 -14.34
CA VAL A 234 -12.79 6.75 -14.50
C VAL A 234 -13.04 6.08 -15.84
N SER A 235 -12.06 6.12 -16.74
CA SER A 235 -12.12 5.39 -18.02
C SER A 235 -11.18 4.21 -17.98
N LEU A 236 -11.70 3.02 -18.27
CA LEU A 236 -10.93 1.79 -18.33
C LEU A 236 -11.20 1.07 -19.66
N ASN A 237 -10.11 0.61 -20.28
CA ASN A 237 -10.16 -0.11 -21.53
C ASN A 237 -10.33 -1.62 -21.29
N PHE A 238 -11.32 -2.18 -21.97
CA PHE A 238 -11.76 -3.55 -21.84
C PHE A 238 -11.69 -4.28 -23.17
N LYS A 239 -11.09 -5.48 -23.17
CA LYS A 239 -10.64 -6.15 -24.40
C LYS A 239 -11.77 -6.61 -25.32
N THR A 240 -12.84 -7.19 -24.79
CA THR A 240 -13.88 -7.85 -25.58
C THR A 240 -14.96 -6.89 -26.05
N SER A 241 -15.38 -5.93 -25.21
CA SER A 241 -16.34 -4.89 -25.58
C SER A 241 -15.76 -3.83 -26.52
N ARG A 242 -14.42 -3.67 -26.59
CA ARG A 242 -13.70 -2.62 -27.35
C ARG A 242 -14.25 -1.20 -27.11
N LEU A 243 -14.98 -1.00 -26.01
CA LEU A 243 -15.59 0.26 -25.61
C LEU A 243 -15.02 0.64 -24.25
N ASN A 244 -14.64 1.91 -24.10
CA ASN A 244 -14.23 2.43 -22.80
C ASN A 244 -15.44 2.42 -21.87
N SER A 245 -15.32 1.74 -20.73
CA SER A 245 -16.33 1.85 -19.68
C SER A 245 -16.06 3.12 -18.90
N PHE A 246 -17.05 4.03 -18.89
CA PHE A 246 -17.02 5.24 -18.09
C PHE A 246 -17.75 4.98 -16.78
N LEU A 247 -17.04 5.10 -15.68
CA LEU A 247 -17.62 5.03 -14.34
C LEU A 247 -17.56 6.41 -13.70
N TYR A 248 -18.63 6.79 -13.02
CA TYR A 248 -18.81 8.11 -12.45
C TYR A 248 -18.80 8.00 -10.92
N LEU A 249 -17.89 8.73 -10.28
CA LEU A 249 -17.93 8.98 -8.84
C LEU A 249 -18.74 10.23 -8.55
N GLN A 250 -19.18 10.35 -7.30
CA GLN A 250 -19.67 11.62 -6.76
C GLN A 250 -18.69 12.79 -6.99
N SER A 251 -19.24 13.99 -7.10
CA SER A 251 -18.45 15.20 -7.28
C SER A 251 -17.54 15.45 -6.09
N LEU A 252 -16.28 15.78 -6.37
CA LEU A 252 -15.32 16.20 -5.36
C LEU A 252 -15.64 17.63 -4.92
N GLU A 253 -15.43 17.91 -3.63
CA GLU A 253 -15.47 19.28 -3.13
C GLU A 253 -14.18 20.02 -3.51
N SER A 254 -14.32 21.23 -4.03
CA SER A 254 -13.17 22.06 -4.36
C SER A 254 -12.46 22.56 -3.10
N TYR A 255 -11.14 22.69 -3.18
CA TYR A 255 -10.27 23.13 -2.10
C TYR A 255 -10.30 22.21 -0.87
N GLU A 256 -10.61 20.92 -1.05
CA GLU A 256 -10.59 19.90 -0.01
C GLU A 256 -9.87 18.65 -0.47
N TRP A 257 -9.13 18.02 0.44
CA TRP A 257 -8.44 16.76 0.16
C TRP A 257 -9.45 15.61 0.02
N SER A 258 -9.30 14.86 -1.06
CA SER A 258 -10.07 13.66 -1.35
C SER A 258 -9.16 12.50 -1.71
N HIS A 259 -9.44 11.35 -1.12
CA HIS A 259 -8.81 10.09 -1.51
C HIS A 259 -9.71 9.34 -2.47
N ILE A 260 -9.19 9.05 -3.65
CA ILE A 260 -9.87 8.27 -4.69
C ILE A 260 -9.16 6.94 -4.80
N ALA A 261 -9.90 5.85 -4.76
CA ALA A 261 -9.37 4.53 -5.07
C ALA A 261 -10.33 3.76 -5.96
N PHE A 262 -9.77 2.90 -6.80
CA PHE A 262 -10.57 1.95 -7.55
C PHE A 262 -9.89 0.59 -7.61
N LYS A 263 -10.73 -0.43 -7.65
CA LYS A 263 -10.32 -1.84 -7.69
C LYS A 263 -10.92 -2.48 -8.92
N ALA A 264 -10.09 -3.19 -9.68
CA ALA A 264 -10.57 -4.18 -10.62
C ALA A 264 -10.32 -5.56 -10.01
N GLU A 265 -11.35 -6.39 -9.97
CA GLU A 265 -11.29 -7.75 -9.44
C GLU A 265 -11.81 -8.72 -10.50
N TYR A 266 -10.91 -9.57 -11.01
CA TYR A 266 -11.27 -10.65 -11.93
C TYR A 266 -11.51 -11.93 -11.12
N SER A 267 -12.76 -12.38 -11.10
CA SER A 267 -13.19 -13.54 -10.30
C SER A 267 -12.92 -14.88 -11.00
N ASN A 268 -12.90 -15.96 -10.21
CA ASN A 268 -12.82 -17.35 -10.70
C ASN A 268 -13.95 -17.73 -11.67
N LEU A 269 -15.08 -17.02 -11.62
CA LEU A 269 -16.20 -17.18 -12.55
C LEU A 269 -15.96 -16.47 -13.90
N LYS A 270 -14.74 -15.97 -14.13
CA LYS A 270 -14.34 -15.17 -15.29
C LYS A 270 -15.18 -13.92 -15.43
N GLN A 271 -15.46 -13.23 -14.32
CA GLN A 271 -16.20 -11.98 -14.32
C GLN A 271 -15.36 -10.86 -13.71
N THR A 272 -15.30 -9.69 -14.36
CA THR A 272 -14.67 -8.49 -13.81
C THR A 272 -15.68 -7.65 -13.04
N LYS A 273 -15.29 -7.30 -11.82
CA LYS A 273 -15.98 -6.37 -10.96
C LYS A 273 -15.12 -5.14 -10.75
N ILE A 274 -15.71 -3.95 -10.87
CA ILE A 274 -15.06 -2.68 -10.52
C ILE A 274 -15.76 -2.02 -9.35
N SER A 275 -14.98 -1.64 -8.36
CA SER A 275 -15.46 -0.88 -7.20
C SER A 275 -14.67 0.42 -7.08
N LEU A 276 -15.38 1.55 -7.02
CA LEU A 276 -14.83 2.88 -6.84
C LEU A 276 -15.11 3.38 -5.43
N TYR A 277 -14.13 4.05 -4.84
CA TYR A 277 -14.17 4.53 -3.47
C TYR A 277 -13.76 5.99 -3.38
N LEU A 278 -14.49 6.72 -2.53
CA LEU A 278 -14.19 8.10 -2.17
C LEU A 278 -14.04 8.20 -0.66
N ASN A 279 -12.91 8.73 -0.20
CA ASN A 279 -12.62 8.96 1.22
C ASN A 279 -12.81 7.71 2.10
N GLY A 280 -12.48 6.54 1.54
CA GLY A 280 -12.56 5.25 2.21
C GLY A 280 -13.90 4.53 2.06
N ASN A 281 -14.94 5.21 1.59
CA ASN A 281 -16.28 4.66 1.44
C ASN A 281 -16.50 4.16 0.02
N LEU A 282 -17.23 3.05 -0.12
CA LEU A 282 -17.68 2.56 -1.44
C LEU A 282 -18.66 3.57 -2.01
N ASP A 283 -18.37 4.06 -3.21
CA ASP A 283 -19.20 5.07 -3.89
C ASP A 283 -19.95 4.45 -5.07
N HIS A 284 -19.25 3.67 -5.90
CA HIS A 284 -19.84 3.02 -7.06
C HIS A 284 -19.31 1.60 -7.24
N GLU A 285 -20.14 0.72 -7.78
CA GLU A 285 -19.75 -0.64 -8.08
C GLU A 285 -20.46 -1.12 -9.35
N SER A 286 -19.71 -1.76 -10.24
CA SER A 286 -20.23 -2.28 -11.51
C SER A 286 -19.64 -3.64 -11.84
N ASN A 287 -20.48 -4.53 -12.39
CA ASN A 287 -20.05 -5.81 -12.93
C ASN A 287 -19.97 -5.71 -14.45
N ILE A 288 -18.77 -5.88 -15.00
CA ILE A 288 -18.50 -5.78 -16.44
C ILE A 288 -18.72 -7.12 -17.15
N GLY A 289 -19.07 -8.18 -16.40
CA GLY A 289 -19.28 -9.52 -16.94
C GLY A 289 -17.96 -10.15 -17.36
N SER A 290 -17.94 -10.90 -18.46
CA SER A 290 -16.77 -11.69 -18.88
C SER A 290 -15.62 -10.91 -19.51
N ASP A 291 -15.76 -9.59 -19.63
CA ASP A 291 -14.68 -8.74 -20.09
C ASP A 291 -13.58 -8.61 -19.04
N TYR A 292 -12.38 -8.19 -19.44
CA TYR A 292 -11.28 -7.94 -18.51
C TYR A 292 -10.46 -6.72 -18.92
N PHE A 293 -9.89 -6.05 -17.92
CA PHE A 293 -9.04 -4.89 -18.12
C PHE A 293 -7.75 -5.30 -18.83
N GLU A 294 -7.38 -4.56 -19.88
CA GLU A 294 -6.18 -4.84 -20.66
C GLU A 294 -5.23 -3.64 -20.66
N ASP A 295 -4.04 -3.86 -20.09
CA ASP A 295 -2.93 -2.91 -20.06
C ASP A 295 -1.63 -3.57 -20.56
N SER A 296 -1.71 -4.13 -21.77
CA SER A 296 -0.64 -4.90 -22.42
C SER A 296 0.14 -4.11 -23.49
N LYS A 297 -0.30 -2.89 -23.81
CA LYS A 297 0.33 -2.06 -24.85
C LYS A 297 1.67 -1.51 -24.35
N THR A 298 2.70 -1.59 -25.20
CA THR A 298 4.06 -1.12 -24.91
C THR A 298 4.29 0.32 -25.37
N ASP A 299 3.65 0.73 -26.47
CA ASP A 299 3.72 2.10 -26.98
C ASP A 299 2.60 2.94 -26.37
N ILE A 300 2.89 3.49 -25.19
CA ILE A 300 1.93 4.23 -24.37
C ILE A 300 2.48 5.59 -23.98
N THR A 301 1.56 6.53 -23.74
CA THR A 301 1.85 7.80 -23.08
C THR A 301 1.17 7.78 -21.72
N PHE A 302 1.94 7.93 -20.65
CA PHE A 302 1.41 8.01 -19.28
C PHE A 302 1.76 9.37 -18.69
N THR A 303 0.74 10.20 -18.51
CA THR A 303 0.85 11.54 -17.94
C THR A 303 0.05 11.73 -16.66
N LEU A 304 0.53 12.64 -15.82
CA LEU A 304 -0.22 13.21 -14.70
C LEU A 304 -0.48 14.70 -15.00
N GLY A 305 -1.66 15.18 -14.63
CA GLY A 305 -2.04 16.58 -14.75
C GLY A 305 -2.50 17.05 -16.13
N ALA A 306 -2.45 16.21 -17.16
CA ALA A 306 -3.02 16.48 -18.48
C ALA A 306 -3.21 15.17 -19.27
N GLU A 307 -3.91 15.23 -20.40
CA GLU A 307 -3.90 14.15 -21.41
C GLU A 307 -3.16 14.58 -22.68
N LYS A 308 -2.62 13.61 -23.43
CA LYS A 308 -2.01 13.85 -24.73
C LYS A 308 -3.08 13.99 -25.81
N GLY A 309 -2.93 15.01 -26.64
CA GLY A 309 -3.70 15.22 -27.87
C GLY A 309 -2.80 15.37 -29.09
N SER A 310 -3.43 15.62 -30.25
CA SER A 310 -2.74 15.72 -31.55
C SER A 310 -1.73 16.86 -31.66
N SER A 311 -1.90 17.92 -30.84
CA SER A 311 -1.14 19.17 -30.95
C SER A 311 -0.37 19.52 -29.67
N GLY A 312 -0.25 18.58 -28.74
CA GLY A 312 0.34 18.81 -27.42
C GLY A 312 -0.50 18.20 -26.31
N TYR A 313 -0.33 18.73 -25.09
CA TYR A 313 -1.17 18.37 -23.95
C TYR A 313 -2.43 19.24 -23.92
N LYS A 314 -3.50 18.70 -23.35
CA LYS A 314 -4.79 19.37 -23.19
C LYS A 314 -5.48 18.93 -21.90
N ASN A 315 -6.56 19.62 -21.54
CA ASN A 315 -7.36 19.34 -20.34
C ASN A 315 -6.50 19.32 -19.07
N HIS A 316 -5.73 20.40 -18.85
CA HIS A 316 -4.83 20.51 -17.72
C HIS A 316 -5.58 20.55 -16.39
N PHE A 317 -5.11 19.77 -15.43
CA PHE A 317 -5.63 19.71 -14.06
C PHE A 317 -5.13 20.90 -13.25
N GLN A 318 -6.03 21.47 -12.44
CA GLN A 318 -5.69 22.48 -11.45
C GLN A 318 -5.96 21.95 -10.03
N GLY A 319 -4.90 21.85 -9.24
CA GLY A 319 -4.97 21.34 -7.88
C GLY A 319 -3.73 20.55 -7.48
N PHE A 320 -3.80 19.94 -6.30
CA PHE A 320 -2.70 19.17 -5.73
C PHE A 320 -2.85 17.68 -5.99
N ILE A 321 -1.72 17.01 -6.14
CA ILE A 321 -1.59 15.55 -5.98
C ILE A 321 -0.57 15.30 -4.87
N TYR A 322 -0.98 14.53 -3.85
CA TYR A 322 -0.13 14.23 -2.69
C TYR A 322 0.70 12.97 -2.88
N ASP A 323 0.04 11.86 -3.21
CA ASP A 323 0.70 10.61 -3.59
C ASP A 323 -0.18 9.76 -4.52
N ILE A 324 0.44 8.75 -5.14
CA ILE A 324 -0.20 7.74 -5.98
C ILE A 324 0.35 6.36 -5.59
N LYS A 325 -0.55 5.40 -5.41
CA LYS A 325 -0.22 4.02 -5.05
C LYS A 325 -0.86 3.03 -6.00
N GLY A 326 -0.10 2.00 -6.40
CA GLY A 326 -0.57 0.93 -7.28
C GLY A 326 -0.20 -0.45 -6.73
N TYR A 327 -1.15 -1.38 -6.82
CA TYR A 327 -1.02 -2.76 -6.34
C TYR A 327 -1.46 -3.75 -7.41
N LYS A 328 -0.73 -4.86 -7.57
CA LYS A 328 -1.07 -6.00 -8.44
C LYS A 328 -2.20 -6.88 -7.94
N SER A 329 -2.80 -6.55 -6.79
CA SER A 329 -3.93 -7.28 -6.25
C SER A 329 -4.96 -6.34 -5.65
N VAL A 330 -6.10 -6.91 -5.30
CA VAL A 330 -7.19 -6.22 -4.61
C VAL A 330 -6.75 -5.94 -3.17
N LYS A 331 -6.67 -4.67 -2.78
CA LYS A 331 -6.30 -4.26 -1.42
C LYS A 331 -7.50 -3.76 -0.63
N SER A 332 -7.46 -3.94 0.70
CA SER A 332 -8.42 -3.33 1.59
C SER A 332 -8.29 -1.80 1.52
N ILE A 333 -9.40 -1.09 1.35
CA ILE A 333 -9.37 0.38 1.23
C ILE A 333 -8.97 1.04 2.55
N LEU A 334 -9.33 0.43 3.68
CA LEU A 334 -8.94 0.92 5.01
C LEU A 334 -7.43 0.83 5.25
N ALA A 335 -6.70 0.05 4.45
CA ALA A 335 -5.24 0.02 4.48
C ALA A 335 -4.60 1.17 3.67
N LEU A 336 -5.40 1.94 2.92
CA LEU A 336 -4.94 3.03 2.04
C LEU A 336 -5.33 4.41 2.59
N VAL A 337 -6.45 4.48 3.30
CA VAL A 337 -7.05 5.72 3.82
C VAL A 337 -7.82 5.43 5.11
N MET A 338 -7.81 6.38 6.04
CA MET A 338 -8.69 6.38 7.20
C MET A 338 -9.90 7.29 6.94
N PRO A 339 -11.13 6.84 7.25
CA PRO A 339 -12.33 7.67 7.14
C PRO A 339 -12.34 8.76 8.22
N ALA A 340 -13.11 9.85 8.00
CA ALA A 340 -13.20 11.02 8.90
C ALA A 340 -13.26 10.68 10.40
N ALA A 341 -14.02 9.65 10.79
CA ALA A 341 -14.21 9.26 12.20
C ALA A 341 -12.93 8.76 12.90
N GLN A 342 -11.88 8.43 12.14
CA GLN A 342 -10.60 7.94 12.65
C GLN A 342 -9.47 8.98 12.51
N CYS A 343 -9.79 10.18 12.03
CA CYS A 343 -8.82 11.24 11.85
C CYS A 343 -8.56 12.01 13.13
N THR A 344 -7.33 12.52 13.28
CA THR A 344 -6.93 13.33 14.43
C THR A 344 -7.64 14.69 14.47
N GLU A 345 -8.17 15.12 13.32
CA GLU A 345 -8.88 16.37 13.13
C GLU A 345 -10.12 16.13 12.25
N ASN A 346 -10.92 17.16 11.99
CA ASN A 346 -12.22 17.07 11.31
C ASN A 346 -12.16 17.05 9.77
N CYS A 347 -11.04 16.63 9.18
CA CYS A 347 -10.96 16.43 7.73
C CYS A 347 -11.82 15.23 7.28
N LYS A 348 -12.23 15.20 6.01
CA LYS A 348 -13.13 14.16 5.48
C LYS A 348 -12.52 12.76 5.41
N ALA A 349 -11.20 12.70 5.30
CA ALA A 349 -10.40 11.50 5.36
C ALA A 349 -8.96 11.91 5.64
N CYS A 350 -8.17 10.97 6.15
CA CYS A 350 -6.79 11.19 6.53
C CYS A 350 -5.89 10.03 6.08
N LEU A 351 -4.60 10.27 6.16
CA LEU A 351 -3.58 9.26 5.96
C LEU A 351 -3.76 8.11 6.98
N THR A 352 -3.15 6.96 6.71
CA THR A 352 -3.27 5.75 7.55
C THR A 352 -2.64 5.86 8.94
N ASN A 353 -2.00 6.99 9.25
CA ASN A 353 -1.53 7.36 10.58
C ASN A 353 -2.49 8.32 11.31
N GLY A 354 -3.68 8.57 10.75
CA GLY A 354 -4.70 9.46 11.29
C GLY A 354 -4.51 10.95 10.95
N VAL A 355 -3.39 11.33 10.34
CA VAL A 355 -3.03 12.73 10.09
C VAL A 355 -3.74 13.28 8.85
N CYS A 356 -4.37 14.45 9.01
CA CYS A 356 -4.96 15.21 7.91
C CYS A 356 -3.85 15.88 7.08
N ILE A 357 -3.95 15.81 5.75
CA ILE A 357 -3.03 16.56 4.87
C ILE A 357 -3.37 18.05 5.02
N PRO A 358 -2.38 18.94 5.23
CA PRO A 358 -2.65 20.37 5.37
C PRO A 358 -3.46 20.92 4.18
N ASN A 359 -4.51 21.66 4.48
CA ASN A 359 -5.41 22.22 3.48
C ASN A 359 -5.16 23.74 3.32
N CYS A 360 -4.06 24.07 2.65
CA CYS A 360 -3.66 25.44 2.35
C CYS A 360 -3.52 25.62 0.83
N LEU A 361 -3.91 26.79 0.33
CA LEU A 361 -3.73 27.16 -1.07
C LEU A 361 -2.24 27.14 -1.46
N ILE A 362 -1.93 27.06 -2.75
CA ILE A 362 -0.53 27.05 -3.21
C ILE A 362 0.24 28.32 -2.82
N SER A 363 -0.48 29.45 -2.73
CA SER A 363 -0.01 30.76 -2.27
C SER A 363 0.08 30.89 -0.73
N GLN A 364 -0.11 29.78 -0.01
CA GLN A 364 -0.09 29.73 1.45
C GLN A 364 0.80 28.59 1.94
N TYR A 365 1.26 28.71 3.18
CA TYR A 365 1.96 27.67 3.92
C TYR A 365 1.23 27.34 5.22
N TRP A 366 1.39 26.09 5.66
CA TRP A 366 0.76 25.57 6.87
C TRP A 366 1.55 26.00 8.12
N ILE A 367 0.84 26.52 9.13
CA ILE A 367 1.45 26.96 10.41
C ILE A 367 1.01 26.13 11.62
N GLY A 368 -0.02 25.28 11.45
CA GLY A 368 -0.48 24.34 12.46
C GLY A 368 -0.96 24.94 13.79
N PRO A 369 -1.41 24.09 14.73
CA PRO A 369 -1.48 22.63 14.59
C PRO A 369 -2.64 22.15 13.70
N GLU A 370 -3.68 22.96 13.50
CA GLU A 370 -4.84 22.53 12.70
C GLU A 370 -4.51 22.45 11.20
N TYR A 371 -5.00 21.44 10.49
CA TYR A 371 -4.69 21.14 9.08
C TYR A 371 -5.01 22.30 8.14
N ASN A 372 -6.05 23.08 8.45
CA ASN A 372 -6.51 24.22 7.66
C ASN A 372 -5.97 25.58 8.15
N LYS A 373 -4.99 25.57 9.06
CA LYS A 373 -4.38 26.80 9.57
C LYS A 373 -3.20 27.23 8.73
N CYS A 374 -3.43 28.28 7.94
CA CYS A 374 -2.54 28.70 6.87
C CYS A 374 -2.15 30.18 6.99
N SER A 375 -0.97 30.52 6.47
CA SER A 375 -0.50 31.90 6.33
C SER A 375 -0.06 32.15 4.88
N LYS A 376 -0.08 33.42 4.44
CA LYS A 376 0.22 33.79 3.05
C LYS A 376 1.72 33.77 2.79
N CYS A 377 2.10 33.29 1.61
CA CYS A 377 3.43 33.49 1.06
C CYS A 377 3.71 34.96 0.74
N SER A 378 4.99 35.30 0.70
CA SER A 378 5.45 36.60 0.20
C SER A 378 5.04 36.82 -1.25
N SER A 379 4.86 38.08 -1.62
CA SER A 379 4.43 38.44 -2.98
C SER A 379 5.47 37.99 -4.01
N GLY A 380 5.01 37.40 -5.12
CA GLY A 380 5.88 36.89 -6.19
C GLY A 380 6.35 35.44 -6.02
N CYS A 381 6.10 34.80 -4.86
CA CYS A 381 6.42 33.39 -4.67
C CYS A 381 5.39 32.47 -5.33
N LEU A 382 5.87 31.44 -6.05
CA LEU A 382 5.04 30.35 -6.56
C LEU A 382 4.50 29.47 -5.43
N SER A 383 5.36 29.14 -4.46
CA SER A 383 5.02 28.52 -3.18
C SER A 383 6.05 28.94 -2.13
N CYS A 384 5.81 28.59 -0.87
CA CYS A 384 6.72 28.92 0.23
C CYS A 384 6.61 27.91 1.38
N ARG A 385 7.68 27.85 2.17
CA ARG A 385 7.73 27.11 3.43
C ARG A 385 7.24 27.95 4.61
N ASP A 386 7.51 29.24 4.59
CA ASP A 386 7.24 30.20 5.64
C ASP A 386 7.03 31.63 5.07
N SER A 387 6.92 32.64 5.94
CA SER A 387 6.73 34.05 5.55
C SER A 387 8.00 34.74 5.03
N ASN A 388 9.09 34.02 4.75
CA ASN A 388 10.31 34.64 4.26
C ASN A 388 10.12 35.23 2.85
N GLU A 389 10.82 36.32 2.54
CA GLU A 389 10.72 37.04 1.27
C GLU A 389 11.40 36.32 0.09
N PHE A 390 12.21 35.29 0.36
CA PHE A 390 13.03 34.63 -0.66
C PHE A 390 12.40 33.39 -1.32
N CYS A 391 11.11 33.09 -1.06
CA CYS A 391 10.40 31.93 -1.64
C CYS A 391 11.11 30.57 -1.44
N ASN A 392 11.98 30.47 -0.43
CA ASN A 392 12.83 29.30 -0.24
C ASN A 392 12.04 28.13 0.35
N LEU A 393 12.12 26.96 -0.28
CA LEU A 393 11.50 25.71 0.17
C LEU A 393 12.45 24.82 1.00
N CYS A 394 13.75 25.09 0.96
CA CYS A 394 14.74 24.32 1.72
C CYS A 394 14.56 24.51 3.23
N ALA A 395 14.89 23.49 4.02
CA ALA A 395 14.78 23.58 5.47
C ALA A 395 15.73 24.59 6.08
N ASN A 396 16.92 24.73 5.49
CA ASN A 396 17.87 25.74 5.91
C ASN A 396 17.67 27.02 5.06
N PRO A 397 17.38 28.17 5.68
CA PRO A 397 17.13 29.42 4.94
C PRO A 397 18.36 29.93 4.17
N LYS A 398 19.57 29.45 4.48
CA LYS A 398 20.82 29.78 3.78
C LYS A 398 21.12 28.82 2.63
N CYS A 399 20.30 27.78 2.45
CA CYS A 399 20.39 26.88 1.33
C CYS A 399 19.58 27.42 0.15
N VAL A 400 20.18 27.56 -1.03
CA VAL A 400 19.49 28.10 -2.22
C VAL A 400 18.91 27.01 -3.12
N SER A 401 19.43 25.78 -3.04
CA SER A 401 18.88 24.61 -3.74
C SER A 401 19.03 23.34 -2.89
N CYS A 402 18.03 22.47 -2.94
CA CYS A 402 17.97 21.24 -2.15
C CYS A 402 17.16 20.18 -2.90
N TYR A 403 17.41 18.89 -2.62
CA TYR A 403 16.68 17.80 -3.29
C TYR A 403 15.37 17.37 -2.59
N ASP A 404 15.15 17.82 -1.35
CA ASP A 404 13.91 17.62 -0.58
C ASP A 404 13.76 18.68 0.52
N PHE A 405 12.76 18.54 1.39
CA PHE A 405 12.43 19.50 2.43
C PHE A 405 13.16 19.33 3.77
N THR A 406 14.14 18.44 3.87
CA THR A 406 14.89 18.13 5.10
C THR A 406 16.12 19.03 5.27
N VAL A 407 16.75 18.99 6.45
CA VAL A 407 17.95 19.81 6.73
C VAL A 407 19.17 19.34 5.96
N GLN A 408 19.26 18.03 5.68
CA GLN A 408 20.42 17.40 5.05
C GLN A 408 20.40 17.47 3.53
N SER A 409 19.32 18.01 2.95
CA SER A 409 19.11 17.95 1.50
C SER A 409 19.73 19.07 0.72
N CYS A 410 20.45 19.96 1.40
CA CYS A 410 21.03 21.11 0.76
C CYS A 410 22.11 20.72 -0.25
N LEU A 411 21.98 21.26 -1.46
CA LEU A 411 22.89 21.05 -2.58
C LEU A 411 23.80 22.26 -2.78
N GLU A 412 23.27 23.47 -2.58
CA GLU A 412 23.99 24.72 -2.79
C GLU A 412 23.67 25.74 -1.69
N CYS A 413 24.72 26.38 -1.16
CA CYS A 413 24.60 27.42 -0.15
C CYS A 413 24.62 28.81 -0.77
N ALA A 414 23.90 29.75 -0.15
CA ALA A 414 23.98 31.17 -0.47
C ALA A 414 25.42 31.70 -0.29
N SER A 415 25.76 32.77 -1.01
CA SER A 415 27.05 33.44 -0.88
C SER A 415 27.35 33.81 0.58
N GLY A 416 28.57 33.53 1.06
CA GLY A 416 28.96 33.76 2.45
C GLY A 416 28.60 32.62 3.43
N ALA A 417 28.02 31.52 2.94
CA ALA A 417 27.86 30.27 3.68
C ALA A 417 28.70 29.15 3.05
N SER A 418 29.22 28.27 3.90
CA SER A 418 29.99 27.07 3.55
C SER A 418 29.40 25.85 4.26
N ASN A 419 29.87 24.63 3.92
CA ASN A 419 29.36 23.34 4.40
C ASN A 419 27.96 22.98 3.85
N THR A 420 27.92 22.16 2.79
CA THR A 420 26.70 21.81 2.06
C THR A 420 25.69 21.03 2.88
N THR A 421 26.05 20.42 4.01
CA THR A 421 25.08 19.66 4.83
C THR A 421 24.15 20.58 5.64
N ASN A 422 24.55 21.82 5.92
CA ASN A 422 23.75 22.74 6.75
C ASN A 422 24.08 24.23 6.58
N CYS A 423 24.68 24.63 5.45
CA CYS A 423 25.04 26.00 5.07
C CYS A 423 25.35 26.93 6.26
N GLN A 424 26.48 26.68 6.90
CA GLN A 424 26.95 27.49 8.03
C GLN A 424 27.64 28.75 7.51
N CYS A 425 27.55 29.86 8.24
CA CYS A 425 28.24 31.09 7.83
C CYS A 425 29.75 30.83 7.74
N ASP A 426 30.35 31.22 6.63
CA ASP A 426 31.79 31.14 6.47
C ASP A 426 32.44 32.34 7.19
N HIS A 427 32.94 32.11 8.38
CA HIS A 427 33.64 33.11 9.17
C HIS A 427 35.00 33.53 8.56
N SER A 428 35.52 32.81 7.56
CA SER A 428 36.76 33.19 6.87
C SER A 428 36.57 34.37 5.91
N LEU A 429 35.35 34.60 5.41
CA LEU A 429 35.00 35.75 4.58
C LEU A 429 34.71 37.02 5.38
N ALA A 430 34.46 36.90 6.70
CA ALA A 430 34.23 38.03 7.60
C ALA A 430 35.52 38.81 7.95
N GLY A 431 36.70 38.26 7.64
CA GLY A 431 38.01 38.83 8.01
C GLY A 431 38.63 39.82 7.02
N ASN A 432 38.04 40.03 5.83
CA ASN A 432 38.64 40.84 4.76
C ASN A 432 37.87 42.13 4.43
N ILE A 433 37.17 42.71 5.41
CA ILE A 433 36.72 44.11 5.31
C ILE A 433 37.52 44.92 6.34
N PHE A 434 38.81 45.14 6.03
CA PHE A 434 39.54 46.25 6.62
C PHE A 434 38.97 47.54 6.02
N PHE A 435 38.19 48.28 6.83
CA PHE A 435 37.99 49.70 6.60
C PHE A 435 39.36 50.38 6.73
N THR A 436 39.97 50.77 5.61
CA THR A 436 40.98 51.83 5.60
C THR A 436 40.27 53.15 5.86
N ILE A 437 40.43 53.68 7.08
CA ILE A 437 40.31 55.10 7.40
C ILE A 437 41.70 55.73 7.32
#